data_AF-A0A1F9MUU4-F1
#
_entry.id   AF-A0A1F9MUU4-F1
#
_cell.length_a   1.000
_cell.length_b   1.000
_cell.length_c   1.000
_cell.angle_alpha   90.00
_cell.angle_beta   90.00
_cell.angle_gamma   90.00
#
_symmetry.space_group_name_H-M   'P 1'
#
loop_
_entity.id
_entity.type
_entity.pdbx_description
1 polymer ?
#
loop_
_entity_poly.entity_id
_entity_poly.type
_entity_poly.pdbx_seq_one_letter_code
_entity_poly.pdbx_strand_id
1 'polypeptide(L)'
;MFVEGEVEIKIKDRSTAVLDEHGLKLWVQRSFKDMCCYRISEFHKESEKLVRAVVALKIEVLPNNEREIIENHPKDVGLLRGFLEKMFVGKGTCRAVGDPKLRPN
;
A
#
# COMPACT_ATOMS: atom_id res chain seq x y z
N MET A 1 -8.58 7.43 -9.72
CA MET A 1 -7.19 7.08 -10.10
C MET A 1 -6.54 6.41 -8.92
N PHE A 2 -5.66 5.45 -9.17
CA PHE A 2 -4.94 4.78 -8.10
C PHE A 2 -3.45 4.64 -8.42
N VAL A 3 -2.62 4.69 -7.39
CA VAL A 3 -1.23 4.26 -7.48
C VAL A 3 -1.17 2.79 -7.18
N GLU A 4 -0.71 2.01 -8.15
CA GLU A 4 -0.50 0.59 -8.05
C GLU A 4 0.98 0.29 -7.87
N GLY A 5 1.35 -0.47 -6.85
CA GLY A 5 2.74 -0.89 -6.65
C GLY A 5 2.88 -2.02 -5.65
N GLU A 6 4.00 -2.72 -5.75
CA GLU A 6 4.37 -3.77 -4.80
C GLU A 6 4.91 -3.15 -3.50
N VAL A 7 4.48 -3.70 -2.38
CA VAL A 7 4.88 -3.28 -1.05
C VAL A 7 5.33 -4.48 -0.23
N GLU A 8 6.38 -4.27 0.55
CA GLU A 8 6.84 -5.18 1.59
C GLU A 8 6.42 -4.63 2.96
N ILE A 9 5.62 -5.38 3.70
CA ILE A 9 5.09 -4.97 5.00
C ILE A 9 5.63 -5.89 6.10
N LYS A 10 6.37 -5.28 7.02
CA LYS A 10 6.86 -5.95 8.23
C LYS A 10 5.87 -5.77 9.38
N ILE A 11 5.29 -6.87 9.84
CA ILE A 11 4.29 -6.89 10.90
C ILE A 11 4.97 -6.81 12.26
N LYS A 12 4.57 -5.85 13.10
CA LYS A 12 5.06 -5.72 14.48
C LYS A 12 4.06 -6.24 15.51
N ASP A 13 2.77 -6.24 15.21
CA ASP A 13 1.72 -6.74 16.10
C ASP A 13 1.65 -8.27 16.07
N ARG A 14 1.80 -8.90 17.25
CA ARG A 14 1.74 -10.36 17.39
C ARG A 14 0.37 -10.92 17.02
N SER A 15 -0.70 -10.19 17.31
CA SER A 15 -2.07 -10.62 16.99
C SER A 15 -2.31 -10.70 15.47
N THR A 16 -1.62 -9.85 14.70
CA THR A 16 -1.67 -9.87 13.24
C THR A 16 -0.83 -11.00 12.65
N ALA A 17 0.36 -11.27 13.22
CA ALA A 17 1.27 -12.29 12.69
C ALA A 17 0.68 -13.72 12.67
N VAL A 18 -0.25 -14.00 13.59
CA VAL A 18 -0.93 -15.30 13.72
C VAL A 18 -2.18 -15.44 12.86
N LEU A 19 -2.57 -14.40 12.12
CA LEU A 19 -3.70 -14.48 11.20
C LEU A 19 -3.40 -15.43 10.04
N ASP A 20 -4.45 -16.06 9.54
CA ASP A 20 -4.43 -16.79 8.28
C ASP A 20 -4.30 -15.83 7.09
N GLU A 21 -4.18 -16.38 5.88
CA GLU A 21 -3.96 -15.57 4.68
C GLU A 21 -5.10 -14.57 4.43
N HIS A 22 -6.35 -15.00 4.62
CA HIS A 22 -7.52 -14.15 4.44
C HIS A 22 -7.53 -12.99 5.45
N GLY A 23 -7.28 -13.30 6.74
CA GLY A 23 -7.17 -12.30 7.80
C GLY A 23 -6.03 -11.31 7.56
N LEU A 24 -4.89 -11.78 7.06
CA LEU A 24 -3.77 -10.91 6.68
C LEU A 24 -4.12 -9.99 5.51
N LYS A 25 -4.81 -10.48 4.47
CA LYS A 25 -5.29 -9.65 3.36
C LYS A 25 -6.23 -8.54 3.84
N LEU A 26 -7.20 -8.89 4.70
CA LEU A 26 -8.10 -7.90 5.32
C LEU A 26 -7.33 -6.89 6.18
N TRP A 27 -6.33 -7.35 6.92
CA TRP A 27 -5.47 -6.47 7.71
C TRP A 27 -4.67 -5.52 6.83
N VAL A 28 -4.04 -5.99 5.75
CA VAL A 28 -3.31 -5.14 4.79
C VAL A 28 -4.24 -4.08 4.23
N GLN A 29 -5.45 -4.46 3.82
CA GLN A 29 -6.42 -3.52 3.24
C GLN A 29 -6.79 -2.40 4.22
N ARG A 30 -6.94 -2.74 5.51
CA ARG A 30 -7.27 -1.80 6.59
C ARG A 30 -6.06 -1.04 7.14
N SER A 31 -4.85 -1.43 6.74
CA SER A 31 -3.61 -0.81 7.22
C SER A 31 -3.22 0.44 6.44
N PHE A 32 -4.02 0.88 5.47
CA PHE A 32 -3.85 2.13 4.76
C PHE A 32 -4.93 3.15 5.16
N LYS A 33 -4.57 4.45 5.14
CA LYS A 33 -5.46 5.54 5.56
C LYS A 33 -6.81 5.50 4.85
N ASP A 34 -7.86 5.81 5.60
CA ASP A 34 -9.23 6.04 5.09
C ASP A 34 -9.75 4.93 4.16
N MET A 35 -9.29 3.69 4.38
CA MET A 35 -9.58 2.55 3.50
C MET A 35 -9.29 2.83 2.01
N CYS A 36 -8.24 3.61 1.73
CA CYS A 36 -7.85 3.99 0.37
C CYS A 36 -7.36 2.79 -0.46
N CYS A 37 -7.02 1.67 0.20
CA CYS A 37 -6.66 0.42 -0.45
C CYS A 37 -7.87 -0.18 -1.17
N TYR A 38 -7.92 0.05 -2.48
CA TYR A 38 -8.97 -0.41 -3.36
C TYR A 38 -8.83 -1.90 -3.68
N ARG A 39 -7.61 -2.35 -3.92
CA ARG A 39 -7.31 -3.72 -4.33
C ARG A 39 -5.98 -4.19 -3.78
N ILE A 40 -5.94 -5.48 -3.45
CA ILE A 40 -4.73 -6.23 -3.14
C ILE A 40 -4.64 -7.39 -4.14
N SER A 41 -3.49 -7.55 -4.79
CA SER A 41 -3.15 -8.66 -5.67
C SER A 41 -1.76 -9.19 -5.35
N GLU A 42 -1.39 -10.36 -5.88
CA GLU A 42 -0.05 -10.95 -5.71
C GLU A 42 0.40 -10.99 -4.24
N PHE A 43 -0.54 -11.34 -3.35
CA PHE A 43 -0.27 -11.42 -1.92
C PHE A 43 0.54 -12.68 -1.61
N HIS A 44 1.68 -12.51 -0.95
CA HIS A 44 2.55 -13.57 -0.50
C HIS A 44 2.96 -13.34 0.95
N LYS A 45 2.84 -14.38 1.78
CA LYS A 45 3.37 -14.39 3.15
C LYS A 45 4.79 -14.97 3.11
N GLU A 46 5.80 -14.11 3.13
CA GLU A 46 7.22 -14.49 3.11
C GLU A 46 7.65 -15.15 4.43
N SER A 47 7.10 -14.68 5.56
CA SER A 47 7.28 -15.27 6.89
C SER A 47 6.14 -14.85 7.82
N GLU A 48 6.16 -15.32 9.08
CA GLU A 48 5.18 -14.90 10.09
C GLU A 48 5.02 -13.38 10.24
N LYS A 49 6.09 -12.62 9.96
CA LYS A 49 6.13 -11.17 10.18
C LYS A 49 6.43 -10.36 8.92
N LEU A 50 6.39 -10.98 7.75
CA LEU A 50 6.70 -10.31 6.49
C LEU A 50 5.70 -10.74 5.43
N VAL A 51 5.04 -9.77 4.82
CA VAL A 51 4.14 -9.97 3.68
C VAL A 51 4.58 -9.09 2.52
N ARG A 52 4.41 -9.60 1.31
CA ARG A 52 4.52 -8.85 0.06
C ARG A 52 3.18 -8.85 -0.64
N ALA A 53 2.82 -7.73 -1.23
CA ALA A 53 1.60 -7.62 -2.02
C ALA A 53 1.68 -6.47 -3.00
N VAL A 54 0.97 -6.56 -4.11
CA VAL A 54 0.64 -5.42 -4.95
C VAL A 54 -0.61 -4.75 -4.40
N VAL A 55 -0.51 -3.46 -4.08
CA VAL A 55 -1.63 -2.65 -3.59
C VAL A 55 -1.99 -1.57 -4.60
N ALA A 56 -3.29 -1.33 -4.76
CA ALA A 56 -3.81 -0.19 -5.50
C ALA A 56 -4.45 0.79 -4.50
N LEU A 57 -3.84 1.96 -4.33
CA LEU A 57 -4.30 2.98 -3.39
C LEU A 57 -4.90 4.18 -4.14
N LYS A 58 -6.13 4.52 -3.79
CA LYS A 58 -6.85 5.70 -4.30
C LYS A 58 -6.11 6.98 -3.93
N ILE A 59 -5.94 7.91 -4.88
CA ILE A 59 -5.33 9.23 -4.61
C ILE A 59 -6.36 10.28 -4.20
N GLU A 60 -7.66 9.98 -4.34
CA GLU A 60 -8.76 10.89 -4.00
C GLU A 60 -8.83 11.19 -2.49
N VAL A 61 -8.21 10.35 -1.66
CA VAL A 61 -8.11 10.58 -0.20
C VAL A 61 -7.08 11.65 0.16
N LEU A 62 -6.20 12.02 -0.77
CA LEU A 62 -5.23 13.09 -0.54
C LEU A 62 -5.88 14.47 -0.66
N PRO A 63 -5.36 15.47 0.06
CA PRO A 63 -5.62 16.88 -0.22
C PRO A 63 -5.31 17.23 -1.68
N ASN A 64 -6.05 18.19 -2.25
CA ASN A 64 -5.96 18.52 -3.69
C ASN A 64 -4.54 18.85 -4.15
N ASN A 65 -3.79 19.62 -3.36
CA ASN A 65 -2.41 19.98 -3.70
C ASN A 65 -1.47 18.77 -3.81
N GLU A 66 -1.61 17.77 -2.92
CA GLU A 66 -0.81 16.55 -3.00
C GLU A 66 -1.24 15.66 -4.17
N ARG A 67 -2.55 15.63 -4.44
CA ARG A 67 -3.10 14.88 -5.58
C ARG A 67 -2.61 15.43 -6.91
N GLU A 68 -2.66 16.75 -7.09
CA GLU A 68 -2.19 17.44 -8.30
C GLU A 68 -0.70 17.15 -8.58
N ILE A 69 0.14 17.04 -7.54
CA ILE A 69 1.56 16.70 -7.70
C ILE A 69 1.71 15.29 -8.32
N ILE A 70 0.94 14.30 -7.83
CA ILE A 70 0.96 12.93 -8.36
C ILE A 70 0.42 12.89 -9.80
N GLU A 71 -0.65 13.61 -10.08
CA GLU A 71 -1.28 13.67 -11.40
C GLU A 71 -0.38 14.34 -12.45
N ASN A 72 0.38 15.37 -12.05
CA ASN A 72 1.32 16.08 -12.93
C ASN A 72 2.64 15.34 -13.11
N HIS A 73 3.02 14.46 -12.18
CA HIS A 73 4.25 13.66 -12.23
C HIS A 73 3.99 12.15 -12.18
N PRO A 74 3.18 11.57 -13.09
CA PRO A 74 2.69 10.19 -12.99
C PRO A 74 3.77 9.13 -13.26
N LYS A 75 4.94 9.54 -13.73
CA LYS A 75 6.10 8.67 -14.00
C LYS A 75 7.20 8.80 -12.94
N ASP A 76 7.03 9.68 -11.96
CA ASP A 76 8.01 9.84 -10.88
C ASP A 76 7.86 8.68 -9.89
N VAL A 77 8.71 7.66 -10.07
CA VAL A 77 8.72 6.46 -9.23
C VAL A 77 8.98 6.80 -7.76
N GLY A 78 9.83 7.79 -7.47
CA GLY A 78 10.15 8.20 -6.10
C GLY A 78 8.94 8.79 -5.39
N LEU A 79 8.22 9.67 -6.09
CA LEU A 79 6.96 10.25 -5.61
C LEU A 79 5.91 9.18 -5.34
N LEU A 80 5.72 8.25 -6.28
CA LEU A 80 4.71 7.19 -6.16
C LEU A 80 5.06 6.19 -5.03
N ARG A 81 6.33 5.84 -4.85
CA ARG A 81 6.79 5.04 -3.70
C ARG A 81 6.52 5.76 -2.37
N GLY A 82 6.90 7.03 -2.29
CA GLY A 82 6.66 7.85 -1.11
C GLY A 82 5.17 7.96 -0.75
N PHE A 83 4.29 8.03 -1.75
CA PHE A 83 2.85 7.97 -1.55
C PHE A 83 2.42 6.63 -0.92
N LEU A 84 2.78 5.48 -1.51
CA LEU A 84 2.42 4.17 -0.98
C LEU A 84 2.85 3.98 0.47
N GLU A 85 4.07 4.41 0.81
CA GLU A 85 4.63 4.32 2.15
C GLU A 85 3.93 5.28 3.14
N LYS A 86 3.70 6.54 2.75
CA LYS A 86 3.02 7.56 3.56
C LYS A 86 1.57 7.18 3.91
N MET A 87 0.92 6.41 3.03
CA MET A 87 -0.46 5.99 3.23
C MET A 87 -0.61 4.84 4.23
N PHE A 88 0.47 4.13 4.55
CA PHE A 88 0.44 3.04 5.52
C PHE A 88 0.37 3.58 6.96
N VAL A 89 -0.62 3.08 7.72
CA VAL A 89 -0.88 3.40 9.14
C VAL A 89 -0.99 2.15 10.01
N GLY A 90 -0.78 0.97 9.43
CA GLY A 90 -0.79 -0.30 10.15
C GLY A 90 0.35 -0.40 11.17
N LYS A 91 0.19 -1.29 12.16
CA LYS A 91 1.22 -1.58 13.17
C LYS A 91 2.38 -2.38 12.57
N GLY A 92 3.32 -1.67 11.96
CA GLY A 92 4.43 -2.27 11.24
C GLY A 92 5.32 -1.25 10.57
N THR A 93 5.96 -1.67 9.48
CA THR A 93 6.59 -0.78 8.50
C THR A 93 6.18 -1.24 7.11
N CYS A 94 5.90 -0.31 6.21
CA CYS A 94 5.62 -0.57 4.81
C CYS A 94 6.73 0.06 3.97
N ARG A 95 7.25 -0.68 3.01
CA ARG A 95 8.23 -0.21 2.04
C ARG A 95 7.73 -0.52 0.64
N ALA A 96 7.73 0.45 -0.25
CA ALA A 96 7.43 0.20 -1.65
C ALA A 96 8.66 -0.46 -2.31
N VAL A 97 8.44 -1.63 -2.90
CA VAL A 97 9.46 -2.41 -3.60
C VAL A 97 9.02 -2.52 -5.05
N GLY A 98 9.91 -2.27 -6.02
CA GLY A 98 9.52 -2.19 -7.44
C GLY A 98 9.02 -0.82 -7.90
N ASP A 99 8.46 -0.76 -9.11
CA ASP A 99 8.18 0.50 -9.83
C ASP A 99 6.67 0.78 -9.89
N PRO A 100 6.11 1.50 -8.89
CA PRO A 100 4.71 1.85 -8.88
C PRO A 100 4.29 2.69 -10.08
N LYS A 101 3.00 2.59 -10.43
CA LYS A 101 2.41 3.27 -11.59
C LYS A 101 1.10 3.92 -11.20
N LEU A 102 0.86 5.13 -11.70
CA LEU A 102 -0.46 5.73 -11.68
C LEU A 102 -1.36 5.05 -12.73
N ARG A 103 -2.57 4.67 -12.33
CA ARG A 103 -3.56 3.99 -13.17
C ARG A 103 -4.90 4.73 -13.13
N PRO A 104 -5.64 4.76 -14.25
CA PRO A 104 -7.04 5.18 -14.24
C PRO A 104 -7.90 4.21 -13.43
N ASN A 105 -9.03 4.70 -12.89
CA ASN A 105 -10.01 3.84 -12.20
C ASN A 105 -10.60 2.79 -13.13
#